data_AF-A0A1V5R4B0-F1
#
_entry.id   AF-A0A1V5R4B0-F1
#
_cell.length_a   1.000
_cell.length_b   1.000
_cell.length_c   1.000
_cell.angle_alpha   90.00
_cell.angle_beta   90.00
_cell.angle_gamma   90.00
#
_symmetry.space_group_name_H-M   'P 1'
#
loop_
_entity.id
_entity.type
_entity.pdbx_description
1 polymer ?
#
loop_
_entity_poly.entity_id
_entity_poly.type
_entity_poly.pdbx_seq_one_letter_code
_entity_poly.pdbx_strand_id
1 'polypeptide(L)'
;MAKSEEAKENTGSSLEQPRDFRRIARIIAAIAVLIFFAWLINRESTKDNSSDSNVNITVDGQEQNGTVNIIDEVKGDIKIEDSSVTATRPLAGYVINAYYLNTKNDPEMKDCGRVYELKRQGERKYDSNIVNTVRGLLSPLSAEEQAQGFSSAIPDNTFLQYVRLDGNGNMEANFSGQIAKAAGSCAVTAIRAQITQTLMQFANVKTVTICINGNCKQDEILQP
;
A
#
# COMPACT_ATOMS: atom_id res chain seq x y z
N MET A 1 -98.94 -22.97 -36.06
CA MET A 1 -97.99 -24.09 -36.29
C MET A 1 -96.75 -23.84 -35.44
N ALA A 2 -96.41 -24.80 -34.57
CA ALA A 2 -95.19 -24.99 -33.73
C ALA A 2 -94.74 -23.84 -32.78
N LYS A 3 -94.70 -23.98 -31.43
CA LYS A 3 -93.85 -24.85 -30.54
C LYS A 3 -92.41 -24.32 -30.45
N SER A 4 -91.66 -24.22 -29.35
CA SER A 4 -91.76 -24.16 -27.88
C SER A 4 -90.34 -23.81 -27.35
N GLU A 5 -90.21 -23.54 -26.03
CA GLU A 5 -89.03 -23.88 -25.16
C GLU A 5 -87.64 -23.28 -25.44
N GLU A 6 -87.06 -22.50 -24.51
CA GLU A 6 -86.26 -22.87 -23.30
C GLU A 6 -84.73 -22.96 -23.55
N ALA A 7 -84.00 -22.70 -22.46
CA ALA A 7 -82.56 -22.51 -22.32
C ALA A 7 -81.68 -23.77 -22.45
N LYS A 8 -80.35 -23.57 -22.61
CA LYS A 8 -79.20 -24.39 -22.12
C LYS A 8 -77.88 -23.73 -22.61
N GLU A 9 -77.00 -23.22 -21.76
CA GLU A 9 -75.94 -23.85 -20.95
C GLU A 9 -74.79 -24.55 -21.73
N ASN A 10 -73.57 -24.07 -21.43
CA ASN A 10 -72.24 -24.71 -21.42
C ASN A 10 -71.69 -25.42 -22.67
N THR A 11 -70.42 -25.14 -23.00
CA THR A 11 -69.27 -26.07 -22.76
C THR A 11 -68.01 -25.48 -23.38
N GLY A 12 -66.93 -25.37 -22.60
CA GLY A 12 -65.62 -24.91 -23.06
C GLY A 12 -64.82 -25.95 -23.85
N SER A 13 -63.71 -25.50 -24.45
CA SER A 13 -62.56 -26.33 -24.88
C SER A 13 -61.57 -25.41 -25.60
N SER A 14 -60.46 -25.03 -24.97
CA SER A 14 -59.16 -25.71 -25.07
C SER A 14 -58.26 -25.04 -26.12
N LEU A 15 -57.31 -24.23 -25.63
CA LEU A 15 -56.24 -23.63 -26.43
C LEU A 15 -55.20 -24.72 -26.75
N GLU A 16 -55.14 -25.19 -27.99
CA GLU A 16 -54.05 -26.05 -28.48
C GLU A 16 -52.77 -25.21 -28.68
N GLN A 17 -51.69 -25.55 -27.96
CA GLN A 17 -50.32 -25.08 -28.24
C GLN A 17 -49.61 -26.00 -29.26
N PRO A 18 -48.97 -25.48 -30.31
CA PRO A 18 -48.38 -26.30 -31.37
C PRO A 18 -47.02 -26.94 -31.00
N ARG A 19 -46.82 -28.15 -31.54
CA ARG A 19 -45.72 -29.12 -31.35
C ARG A 19 -44.29 -28.64 -31.62
N ASP A 20 -44.07 -27.42 -32.07
CA ASP A 20 -42.72 -26.90 -32.37
C ASP A 20 -42.00 -26.31 -31.14
N PHE A 21 -42.77 -26.07 -30.06
CA PHE A 21 -42.23 -25.51 -28.83
C PHE A 21 -41.14 -26.36 -28.19
N ARG A 22 -41.15 -27.69 -28.35
CA ARG A 22 -40.13 -28.56 -27.74
C ARG A 22 -38.77 -28.47 -28.44
N ARG A 23 -38.74 -28.20 -29.75
CA ARG A 23 -37.49 -28.00 -30.49
C ARG A 23 -36.93 -26.61 -30.20
N ILE A 24 -37.79 -25.60 -30.21
CA ILE A 24 -37.46 -24.23 -29.86
C ILE A 24 -37.00 -24.13 -28.39
N ALA A 25 -37.69 -24.79 -27.46
CA ALA A 25 -37.31 -24.83 -26.04
C ALA A 25 -35.97 -25.53 -25.81
N ARG A 26 -35.62 -26.56 -26.60
CA ARG A 26 -34.29 -27.20 -26.51
C ARG A 26 -33.17 -26.30 -27.01
N ILE A 27 -33.42 -25.54 -28.08
CA ILE A 27 -32.44 -24.57 -28.61
C ILE A 27 -32.25 -23.42 -27.61
N ILE A 28 -33.34 -22.88 -27.07
CA ILE A 28 -33.28 -21.82 -26.05
C ILE A 28 -32.57 -22.32 -24.78
N ALA A 29 -32.85 -23.54 -24.33
CA ALA A 29 -32.15 -24.13 -23.18
C ALA A 29 -30.65 -24.30 -23.44
N ALA A 30 -30.25 -24.74 -24.65
CA ALA A 30 -28.83 -24.87 -25.00
C ALA A 30 -28.12 -23.51 -25.04
N ILE A 31 -28.76 -22.47 -25.60
CA ILE A 31 -28.22 -21.11 -25.61
C ILE A 31 -28.13 -20.54 -24.19
N ALA A 32 -29.15 -20.76 -23.35
CA ALA A 32 -29.13 -20.34 -21.95
C ALA A 32 -28.01 -21.03 -21.15
N VAL A 33 -27.74 -22.32 -21.41
CA VAL A 33 -26.62 -23.05 -20.80
C VAL A 33 -25.28 -22.50 -21.30
N LEU A 34 -25.14 -22.19 -22.59
CA LEU A 34 -23.91 -21.59 -23.11
C LEU A 34 -23.66 -20.17 -22.58
N ILE A 35 -24.70 -19.35 -22.45
CA ILE A 35 -24.61 -18.03 -21.81
C ILE A 35 -24.29 -18.18 -20.32
N PHE A 36 -24.89 -19.15 -19.63
CA PHE A 36 -24.58 -19.44 -18.23
C PHE A 36 -23.16 -19.95 -18.04
N PHE A 37 -22.65 -20.80 -18.94
CA PHE A 37 -21.26 -21.26 -18.93
C PHE A 37 -20.28 -20.14 -19.29
N ALA A 38 -20.60 -19.29 -20.27
CA ALA A 38 -19.81 -18.10 -20.57
C ALA A 38 -19.78 -17.12 -19.39
N TRP A 39 -20.91 -16.94 -18.70
CA TRP A 39 -21.00 -16.17 -17.46
C TRP A 39 -20.22 -16.82 -16.32
N LEU A 40 -20.21 -18.16 -16.22
CA LEU A 40 -19.43 -18.91 -15.22
C LEU A 40 -17.92 -18.78 -15.44
N ILE A 41 -17.49 -18.77 -16.70
CA ILE A 41 -16.07 -18.64 -17.07
C ILE A 41 -15.60 -17.17 -16.94
N ASN A 42 -16.48 -16.19 -17.17
CA ASN A 42 -16.18 -14.76 -17.01
C ASN A 42 -16.46 -14.22 -15.60
N ARG A 43 -16.80 -15.07 -14.64
CA ARG A 43 -16.98 -14.67 -13.23
C ARG A 43 -15.63 -14.59 -12.54
N GLU A 44 -14.81 -13.66 -13.01
CA GLU A 44 -13.68 -13.13 -12.25
C GLU A 44 -14.24 -12.35 -11.05
N SER A 45 -13.59 -12.52 -9.90
CA SER A 45 -14.14 -12.23 -8.58
C SER A 45 -14.30 -10.72 -8.34
N THR A 46 -15.50 -10.17 -8.54
CA THR A 46 -15.90 -8.94 -7.86
C THR A 46 -16.31 -9.28 -6.43
N LYS A 47 -15.32 -9.40 -5.54
CA LYS A 47 -15.54 -9.13 -4.12
C LYS A 47 -15.44 -7.62 -3.92
N ASP A 48 -16.52 -6.90 -4.24
CA ASP A 48 -16.71 -5.55 -3.72
C ASP A 48 -17.07 -5.68 -2.23
N ASN A 49 -16.04 -5.76 -1.39
CA ASN A 49 -16.16 -5.23 -0.02
C ASN A 49 -15.70 -3.77 -0.08
N SER A 50 -16.54 -2.91 -0.64
CA SER A 50 -16.47 -1.48 -0.42
C SER A 50 -16.90 -1.22 1.02
N SER A 51 -15.97 -1.39 1.96
CA SER A 51 -16.06 -0.66 3.23
C SER A 51 -15.52 0.75 2.95
N ASP A 52 -16.42 1.65 2.56
CA ASP A 52 -16.16 3.09 2.59
C ASP A 52 -15.85 3.49 4.03
N SER A 53 -14.59 3.37 4.40
CA SER A 53 -14.05 3.84 5.67
C SER A 53 -13.22 5.06 5.34
N ASN A 54 -13.86 6.22 5.29
CA ASN A 54 -13.14 7.48 5.37
C ASN A 54 -12.55 7.57 6.79
N VAL A 55 -11.35 7.05 6.97
CA VAL A 55 -10.62 7.17 8.23
C VAL A 55 -9.85 8.49 8.17
N ASN A 56 -10.36 9.51 8.85
CA ASN A 56 -9.57 10.71 9.12
C ASN A 56 -8.49 10.34 10.14
N ILE A 57 -7.26 10.15 9.67
CA ILE A 57 -6.10 9.92 10.53
C ILE A 57 -5.54 11.28 10.92
N THR A 58 -5.81 11.71 12.15
CA THR A 58 -5.16 12.88 12.75
C THR A 58 -3.77 12.49 13.25
N VAL A 59 -2.73 13.19 12.80
CA VAL A 59 -1.36 13.05 13.30
C VAL A 59 -1.02 14.35 14.02
N ASP A 60 -0.69 14.27 15.31
CA ASP A 60 -0.29 15.41 16.17
C ASP A 60 -1.23 16.62 16.13
N GLY A 61 -2.55 16.36 16.09
CA GLY A 61 -3.57 17.41 16.15
C GLY A 61 -3.72 18.25 14.88
N GLN A 62 -3.17 17.82 13.74
CA GLN A 62 -3.45 18.42 12.44
C GLN A 62 -3.90 17.31 11.46
N GLU A 63 -5.02 17.54 10.74
CA GLU A 63 -5.43 16.67 9.64
C GLU A 63 -4.40 16.79 8.50
N GLN A 64 -3.80 15.67 8.10
CA GLN A 64 -3.01 15.62 6.88
C GLN A 64 -3.77 14.84 5.82
N ASN A 65 -4.13 15.56 4.76
CA ASN A 65 -4.74 14.98 3.57
C ASN A 65 -3.62 14.37 2.71
N GLY A 66 -3.45 13.06 2.79
CA GLY A 66 -2.46 12.30 2.04
C GLY A 66 -2.87 10.85 1.94
N THR A 67 -3.16 10.39 0.73
CA THR A 67 -3.53 9.00 0.44
C THR A 67 -2.33 8.10 0.67
N VAL A 68 -2.38 7.25 1.70
CA VAL A 68 -1.43 6.15 1.87
C VAL A 68 -1.79 5.06 0.87
N ASN A 69 -1.11 5.03 -0.28
CA ASN A 69 -1.19 3.90 -1.18
C ASN A 69 -0.27 2.78 -0.65
N ILE A 70 -0.88 1.83 0.06
CA ILE A 70 -0.28 0.54 0.37
C ILE A 70 -0.18 -0.20 -0.96
N ILE A 71 1.03 -0.39 -1.48
CA ILE A 71 1.26 -1.20 -2.67
C ILE A 71 1.72 -2.56 -2.17
N ASP A 72 0.95 -3.59 -2.53
CA ASP A 72 1.07 -4.98 -2.09
C ASP A 72 2.51 -5.46 -1.96
N GLU A 73 2.98 -5.61 -0.72
CA GLU A 73 4.15 -6.42 -0.44
C GLU A 73 3.72 -7.89 -0.61
N VAL A 74 4.41 -8.58 -1.53
CA VAL A 74 4.19 -9.96 -1.99
C VAL A 74 3.62 -10.85 -0.88
N LYS A 75 2.44 -11.42 -1.13
CA LYS A 75 1.74 -12.40 -0.28
C LYS A 75 2.67 -13.55 0.14
N GLY A 76 3.30 -13.41 1.30
CA GLY A 76 3.64 -14.53 2.17
C GLY A 76 2.47 -14.70 3.14
N ASP A 77 1.90 -15.89 3.18
CA ASP A 77 0.66 -16.20 3.91
C ASP A 77 0.70 -15.75 5.38
N ILE A 78 0.00 -14.67 5.70
CA ILE A 78 -0.41 -14.37 7.08
C ILE A 78 -1.89 -14.69 7.19
N LYS A 79 -2.19 -15.84 7.80
CA LYS A 79 -3.54 -16.14 8.29
C LYS A 79 -3.83 -15.20 9.45
N ILE A 80 -4.60 -14.15 9.21
CA ILE A 80 -5.25 -13.38 10.27
C ILE A 80 -6.56 -14.11 10.58
N GLU A 81 -6.52 -15.02 11.55
CA GLU A 81 -7.71 -15.35 12.33
C GLU A 81 -7.82 -14.35 13.48
N ASP A 82 -9.05 -13.92 13.72
CA ASP A 82 -9.55 -13.12 14.83
C ASP A 82 -9.64 -11.59 14.63
N SER A 83 -10.79 -11.21 14.07
CA SER A 83 -11.39 -9.88 14.19
C SER A 83 -11.94 -9.66 15.60
N SER A 84 -11.09 -9.44 16.61
CA SER A 84 -11.54 -8.90 17.91
C SER A 84 -10.41 -8.44 18.85
N VAL A 85 -9.40 -7.71 18.36
CA VAL A 85 -8.34 -7.24 19.28
C VAL A 85 -7.99 -5.76 19.05
N THR A 86 -8.77 -4.89 19.70
CA THR A 86 -8.26 -3.62 20.24
C THR A 86 -7.25 -3.97 21.35
N ALA A 87 -6.05 -4.38 20.98
CA ALA A 87 -4.91 -4.40 21.91
C ALA A 87 -3.93 -3.34 21.46
N THR A 88 -3.75 -2.35 22.31
CA THR A 88 -2.54 -1.54 22.40
C THR A 88 -1.38 -2.50 22.55
N ARG A 89 -0.82 -2.95 21.41
CA ARG A 89 0.39 -3.76 21.37
C ARG A 89 1.47 -2.95 22.09
N PRO A 90 2.21 -3.51 23.06
CA PRO A 90 3.26 -2.77 23.75
C PRO A 90 4.23 -2.18 22.71
N LEU A 91 4.42 -0.86 22.74
CA LEU A 91 5.38 -0.11 21.90
C LEU A 91 6.84 -0.45 22.23
N ALA A 92 7.09 -1.31 23.22
CA ALA A 92 8.42 -1.72 23.62
C ALA A 92 8.84 -2.98 22.84
N GLY A 93 9.89 -2.86 22.01
CA GLY A 93 10.62 -4.00 21.47
C GLY A 93 10.69 -4.12 19.94
N TYR A 94 10.15 -3.16 19.18
CA TYR A 94 10.43 -3.10 17.75
C TYR A 94 11.73 -2.32 17.51
N VAL A 95 12.79 -3.04 17.18
CA VAL A 95 14.09 -2.45 16.84
C VAL A 95 14.17 -2.27 15.34
N ILE A 96 14.56 -1.07 14.91
CA ILE A 96 14.95 -0.80 13.53
C ILE A 96 16.46 -0.66 13.46
N ASN A 97 17.02 -1.00 12.31
CA ASN A 97 18.37 -0.57 11.96
C ASN A 97 18.23 0.61 11.00
N ALA A 98 18.94 1.69 11.29
CA ALA A 98 18.99 2.88 10.45
C ALA A 98 20.41 3.42 10.42
N TYR A 99 20.82 4.00 9.31
CA TYR A 99 22.20 4.44 9.11
C TYR A 99 22.30 5.95 9.29
N TYR A 100 23.31 6.41 10.02
CA TYR A 100 23.49 7.82 10.37
C TYR A 100 24.96 8.23 10.25
N LEU A 101 25.23 9.53 10.26
CA LEU A 101 26.59 10.02 10.46
C LEU A 101 27.03 9.71 11.90
N ASN A 102 28.34 9.55 12.14
CA ASN A 102 28.84 9.36 13.50
C ASN A 102 30.19 10.06 13.72
N THR A 103 30.21 11.07 14.61
CA THR A 103 31.39 11.90 14.90
C THR A 103 32.43 11.23 15.80
N LYS A 104 32.09 10.13 16.47
CA LYS A 104 33.05 9.34 17.25
C LYS A 104 33.79 8.34 16.37
N ASN A 105 33.09 7.73 15.42
CA ASN A 105 33.66 6.74 14.51
C ASN A 105 34.28 7.36 13.26
N ASP A 106 33.83 8.56 12.86
CA ASP A 106 34.44 9.39 11.81
C ASP A 106 34.55 10.85 12.28
N PRO A 107 35.57 11.18 13.09
CA PRO A 107 35.76 12.55 13.58
C PRO A 107 36.13 13.56 12.49
N GLU A 108 36.71 13.09 11.38
CA GLU A 108 37.21 13.96 10.31
C GLU A 108 36.16 14.23 9.23
N MET A 109 35.14 13.37 9.08
CA MET A 109 34.02 13.51 8.13
C MET A 109 34.48 13.82 6.69
N LYS A 110 35.64 13.28 6.29
CA LYS A 110 36.22 13.50 4.95
C LYS A 110 35.41 12.82 3.84
N ASP A 111 34.77 11.72 4.18
CA ASP A 111 33.92 10.93 3.30
C ASP A 111 32.46 11.12 3.70
N CYS A 112 31.79 12.09 3.06
CA CYS A 112 30.40 12.43 3.36
C CYS A 112 29.42 11.28 3.07
N GLY A 113 29.84 10.25 2.33
CA GLY A 113 29.03 9.06 2.06
C GLY A 113 29.13 7.99 3.16
N ARG A 114 29.99 8.19 4.16
CA ARG A 114 30.21 7.24 5.25
C ARG A 114 29.12 7.37 6.30
N VAL A 115 28.39 6.27 6.50
CA VAL A 115 27.33 6.16 7.51
C VAL A 115 27.51 4.89 8.34
N TYR A 116 26.96 4.92 9.54
CA TYR A 116 27.09 3.88 10.55
C TYR A 116 25.72 3.38 10.98
N GLU A 117 25.61 2.07 11.14
CA GLU A 117 24.39 1.44 11.62
C GLU A 117 24.11 1.86 13.07
N LEU A 118 22.87 2.28 13.32
CA LEU A 118 22.29 2.48 14.63
C LEU A 118 21.08 1.55 14.77
N LYS A 119 21.13 0.68 15.77
CA LYS A 119 19.99 -0.11 16.19
C LYS A 119 19.21 0.68 17.22
N ARG A 120 18.02 1.14 16.86
CA ARG A 120 17.21 1.99 17.73
C ARG A 120 15.78 1.49 17.88
N GLN A 121 15.15 1.88 18.97
CA GLN A 121 13.73 1.61 19.18
C GLN A 121 12.93 2.39 18.13
N GLY A 122 12.08 1.68 17.41
CA GLY A 122 11.11 2.25 16.48
C GLY A 122 9.68 2.00 16.94
N GLU A 123 8.74 2.60 16.23
CA GLU A 123 7.31 2.36 16.46
C GLU A 123 6.77 1.39 15.42
N ARG A 124 6.08 0.34 15.88
CA ARG A 124 5.38 -0.59 14.99
C ARG A 124 3.96 -0.11 14.70
N LYS A 125 3.85 1.01 13.97
CA LYS A 125 2.56 1.66 13.68
C LYS A 125 1.90 1.15 12.40
N TYR A 126 2.69 0.64 11.45
CA TYR A 126 2.22 0.19 10.14
C TYR A 126 2.52 -1.29 9.94
N ASP A 127 1.74 -1.97 9.09
CA ASP A 127 2.00 -3.35 8.68
C ASP A 127 3.04 -3.44 7.55
N SER A 128 4.14 -2.68 7.68
CA SER A 128 5.29 -2.72 6.78
C SER A 128 6.55 -2.36 7.54
N ASN A 129 7.53 -3.27 7.53
CA ASN A 129 8.82 -3.03 8.18
C ASN A 129 9.57 -1.85 7.52
N ILE A 130 9.48 -1.72 6.20
CA ILE A 130 10.08 -0.61 5.44
C ILE A 130 9.50 0.72 5.92
N VAL A 131 8.17 0.85 5.96
CA VAL A 131 7.51 2.09 6.41
C VAL A 131 7.90 2.44 7.84
N ASN A 132 7.85 1.47 8.76
CA ASN A 132 8.22 1.71 10.16
C ASN A 132 9.70 2.12 10.29
N THR A 133 10.61 1.50 9.52
CA THR A 133 12.04 1.85 9.51
C THR A 133 12.29 3.25 8.98
N VAL A 134 11.68 3.65 7.87
CA VAL A 134 11.84 5.01 7.32
C VAL A 134 11.26 6.05 8.27
N ARG A 135 10.15 5.77 8.95
CA ARG A 135 9.61 6.68 9.96
C ARG A 135 10.54 6.82 11.17
N GLY A 136 11.13 5.73 11.65
CA GLY A 136 12.12 5.81 12.71
C GLY A 136 13.42 6.48 12.26
N LEU A 137 13.80 6.37 10.98
CA LEU A 137 14.93 7.10 10.38
C LEU A 137 14.71 8.62 10.48
N LEU A 138 13.49 9.08 10.18
CA LEU A 138 13.09 10.49 10.21
C LEU A 138 12.77 11.00 11.63
N SER A 139 12.67 10.11 12.62
CA SER A 139 12.39 10.50 14.00
C SER A 139 13.65 11.06 14.67
N PRO A 140 13.54 12.11 15.51
CA PRO A 140 14.69 12.70 16.18
C PRO A 140 15.53 11.66 16.93
N LEU A 141 16.85 11.82 16.92
CA LEU A 141 17.76 11.03 17.75
C LEU A 141 17.60 11.42 19.22
N SER A 142 17.57 10.44 20.11
CA SER A 142 17.60 10.61 21.56
C SER A 142 18.91 11.22 22.03
N ALA A 143 18.92 11.75 23.26
CA ALA A 143 20.11 12.32 23.85
C ALA A 143 21.25 11.28 23.99
N GLU A 144 20.90 10.03 24.27
CA GLU A 144 21.85 8.92 24.39
C GLU A 144 22.48 8.57 23.04
N GLU A 145 21.70 8.53 21.97
CA GLU A 145 22.20 8.29 20.61
C GLU A 145 23.12 9.41 20.14
N GLN A 146 22.75 10.68 20.42
CA GLN A 146 23.60 11.83 20.12
C GLN A 146 24.89 11.80 20.95
N ALA A 147 24.81 11.42 22.24
CA ALA A 147 25.99 11.25 23.09
C ALA A 147 26.92 10.11 22.60
N GLN A 148 26.41 9.15 21.83
CA GLN A 148 27.20 8.14 21.12
C GLN A 148 27.80 8.65 19.80
N GLY A 149 27.60 9.93 19.47
CA GLY A 149 28.18 10.59 18.31
C GLY A 149 27.30 10.57 17.07
N PHE A 150 26.10 9.97 17.14
CA PHE A 150 25.21 9.89 15.98
C PHE A 150 24.57 11.24 15.66
N SER A 151 24.47 11.56 14.37
CA SER A 151 23.75 12.72 13.86
C SER A 151 23.02 12.39 12.56
N SER A 152 21.90 13.07 12.33
CA SER A 152 21.13 12.94 11.08
C SER A 152 21.62 13.97 10.06
N ALA A 153 21.85 13.54 8.82
CA ALA A 153 22.01 14.41 7.67
C ALA A 153 20.66 14.88 7.10
N ILE A 154 19.58 14.13 7.35
CA ILE A 154 18.23 14.50 6.91
C ILE A 154 17.74 15.68 7.76
N PRO A 155 17.29 16.79 7.13
CA PRO A 155 16.74 17.93 7.85
C PRO A 155 15.52 17.59 8.69
N ASP A 156 15.39 18.22 9.85
CA ASP A 156 14.23 18.10 10.72
C ASP A 156 12.93 18.48 9.99
N ASN A 157 11.81 17.89 10.45
CA ASN A 157 10.48 18.05 9.85
C ASN A 157 10.36 17.55 8.41
N THR A 158 11.32 16.75 7.93
CA THR A 158 11.14 15.92 6.74
C THR A 158 10.17 14.79 7.07
N PHE A 159 9.15 14.59 6.23
CA PHE A 159 8.19 13.51 6.37
C PHE A 159 8.16 12.62 5.12
N LEU A 160 7.84 11.35 5.35
CA LEU A 160 7.63 10.35 4.31
C LEU A 160 6.24 10.54 3.69
N GLN A 161 6.18 10.69 2.37
CA GLN A 161 4.91 10.69 1.62
C GLN A 161 4.50 9.26 1.29
N TYR A 162 5.41 8.49 0.68
CA TYR A 162 5.22 7.07 0.42
C TYR A 162 6.55 6.34 0.19
N VAL A 163 6.48 5.01 0.30
CA VAL A 163 7.48 4.10 -0.27
C VAL A 163 6.78 3.15 -1.23
N ARG A 164 7.49 2.72 -2.27
CA ARG A 164 7.01 1.78 -3.27
C ARG A 164 8.15 0.85 -3.66
N LEU A 165 7.95 -0.45 -3.51
CA LEU A 165 8.86 -1.46 -4.01
C LEU A 165 8.23 -2.16 -5.21
N ASP A 166 8.90 -2.14 -6.35
CA ASP A 166 8.44 -2.89 -7.53
C ASP A 166 8.89 -4.37 -7.49
N GLY A 167 8.30 -5.19 -8.36
CA GLY A 167 8.66 -6.61 -8.47
C GLY A 167 10.09 -6.89 -8.95
N ASN A 168 10.82 -5.87 -9.43
CA ASN A 168 12.22 -5.99 -9.83
C ASN A 168 13.18 -5.68 -8.67
N GLY A 169 12.68 -5.12 -7.57
CA GLY A 169 13.45 -4.71 -6.41
C GLY A 169 13.88 -3.24 -6.43
N ASN A 170 13.25 -2.39 -7.24
CA ASN A 170 13.51 -0.96 -7.21
C ASN A 170 12.60 -0.29 -6.17
N MET A 171 13.21 0.33 -5.16
CA MET A 171 12.53 1.08 -4.11
C MET A 171 12.45 2.55 -4.52
N GLU A 172 11.25 3.09 -4.55
CA GLU A 172 11.00 4.53 -4.64
C GLU A 172 10.59 5.04 -3.25
N ALA A 173 11.33 6.01 -2.72
CA ALA A 173 11.05 6.61 -1.41
C ALA A 173 10.83 8.11 -1.60
N ASN A 174 9.59 8.57 -1.41
CA ASN A 174 9.19 9.95 -1.66
C ASN A 174 9.04 10.73 -0.35
N PHE A 175 9.77 11.82 -0.25
CA PHE A 175 9.83 12.69 0.92
C PHE A 175 9.32 14.09 0.61
N SER A 176 9.02 14.82 1.68
CA SER A 176 8.70 16.24 1.62
C SER A 176 9.89 17.12 1.23
N GLY A 177 9.59 18.34 0.78
CA GLY A 177 10.54 19.29 0.19
C GLY A 177 11.68 19.78 1.09
N GLN A 178 11.72 19.45 2.38
CA GLN A 178 12.77 19.90 3.31
C GLN A 178 14.15 19.36 2.90
N ILE A 179 14.21 18.13 2.35
CA ILE A 179 15.44 17.53 1.85
C ILE A 179 16.11 18.39 0.77
N ALA A 180 15.32 19.03 -0.10
CA ALA A 180 15.84 19.85 -1.19
C ALA A 180 16.50 21.17 -0.72
N LYS A 181 16.37 21.52 0.56
CA LYS A 181 17.04 22.70 1.15
C LYS A 181 18.49 22.44 1.51
N ALA A 182 18.96 21.19 1.44
CA ALA A 182 20.35 20.86 1.66
C ALA A 182 21.22 21.48 0.56
N ALA A 183 22.16 22.33 0.95
CA ALA A 183 23.11 22.96 0.05
C ALA A 183 24.50 22.36 0.23
N GLY A 184 25.20 22.12 -0.88
CA GLY A 184 26.57 21.62 -0.91
C GLY A 184 26.66 20.11 -1.13
N SER A 185 27.70 19.73 -1.87
CA SER A 185 27.97 18.35 -2.30
C SER A 185 27.98 17.35 -1.16
N CYS A 186 28.60 17.73 -0.04
CA CYS A 186 28.72 16.88 1.14
C CYS A 186 27.37 16.61 1.81
N ALA A 187 26.54 17.64 1.99
CA ALA A 187 25.23 17.51 2.62
C ALA A 187 24.31 16.61 1.78
N VAL A 188 24.30 16.83 0.46
CA VAL A 188 23.55 15.99 -0.49
C VAL A 188 24.03 14.54 -0.46
N THR A 189 25.35 14.32 -0.46
CA THR A 189 25.94 12.98 -0.41
C THR A 189 25.58 12.26 0.89
N ALA A 190 25.64 12.96 2.03
CA ALA A 190 25.30 12.40 3.34
C ALA A 190 23.83 12.00 3.45
N ILE A 191 22.92 12.84 2.98
CA ILE A 191 21.48 12.53 2.94
C ILE A 191 21.23 11.28 2.10
N ARG A 192 21.81 11.23 0.89
CA ARG A 192 21.68 10.08 0.00
C ARG A 192 22.21 8.82 0.66
N ALA A 193 23.40 8.86 1.27
CA ALA A 193 23.99 7.71 1.94
C ALA A 193 23.11 7.21 3.10
N GLN A 194 22.63 8.12 3.95
CA GLN A 194 21.75 7.81 5.08
C GLN A 194 20.47 7.09 4.63
N ILE A 195 19.76 7.62 3.63
CA ILE A 195 18.51 7.04 3.13
C ILE A 195 18.78 5.73 2.39
N THR A 196 19.73 5.74 1.45
CA THR A 196 20.00 4.58 0.59
C THR A 196 20.51 3.39 1.39
N GLN A 197 21.47 3.56 2.31
CA GLN A 197 21.97 2.43 3.12
C GLN A 197 20.87 1.88 4.04
N THR A 198 20.03 2.75 4.59
CA THR A 198 18.89 2.31 5.41
C THR A 198 17.88 1.49 4.61
N LEU A 199 17.60 1.83 3.35
CA LEU A 199 16.64 1.10 2.53
C LEU A 199 17.24 -0.15 1.87
N MET A 200 18.52 -0.12 1.50
CA MET A 200 19.21 -1.27 0.89
C MET A 200 19.50 -2.41 1.88
N GLN A 201 19.27 -2.22 3.19
CA GLN A 201 19.38 -3.31 4.16
C GLN A 201 18.35 -4.43 3.93
N PHE A 202 17.23 -4.12 3.27
CA PHE A 202 16.16 -5.08 3.03
C PHE A 202 16.51 -5.95 1.81
N ALA A 203 16.48 -7.27 1.96
CA ALA A 203 16.97 -8.20 0.94
C ALA A 203 16.22 -8.13 -0.41
N ASN A 204 14.97 -7.66 -0.41
CA ASN A 204 14.15 -7.45 -1.61
C ASN A 204 14.45 -6.10 -2.31
N VAL A 205 15.27 -5.23 -1.72
CA VAL A 205 15.64 -3.92 -2.26
C VAL A 205 16.99 -4.00 -2.95
N LYS A 206 17.00 -3.81 -4.26
CA LYS A 206 18.22 -3.80 -5.09
C LYS A 206 18.69 -2.39 -5.40
N THR A 207 17.76 -1.46 -5.60
CA THR A 207 18.06 -0.05 -5.89
C THR A 207 17.12 0.85 -5.11
N VAL A 208 17.56 2.08 -4.86
CA VAL A 208 16.79 3.11 -4.17
C VAL A 208 16.78 4.39 -4.99
N THR A 209 15.58 4.88 -5.28
CA THR A 209 15.32 6.18 -5.91
C THR A 209 14.66 7.08 -4.88
N ILE A 210 15.30 8.19 -4.54
CA ILE A 210 14.80 9.17 -3.56
C ILE A 210 14.02 10.23 -4.30
N CYS A 211 12.72 10.36 -4.05
CA CYS A 211 11.89 11.39 -4.67
C CYS A 211 11.59 12.52 -3.67
N ILE A 212 11.39 13.73 -4.18
CA ILE A 212 11.01 14.89 -3.39
C ILE A 212 9.75 15.49 -4.00
N ASN A 213 8.65 15.49 -3.25
CA ASN A 213 7.34 15.98 -3.71
C ASN A 213 6.93 15.41 -5.09
N GLY A 214 7.21 14.13 -5.32
CA GLY A 214 6.89 13.45 -6.59
C GLY A 214 7.93 13.62 -7.70
N ASN A 215 8.93 14.49 -7.56
CA ASN A 215 10.05 14.52 -8.50
C ASN A 215 11.10 13.48 -8.10
N CYS A 216 11.35 12.49 -8.97
CA CYS A 216 12.29 11.39 -8.75
C CYS A 216 13.60 11.51 -9.56
N LYS A 217 13.76 12.60 -10.32
CA LYS A 217 14.94 12.83 -11.15
C LYS A 217 16.14 13.18 -10.27
N GLN A 218 16.98 12.18 -9.99
CA GLN A 218 18.12 12.30 -9.06
C GLN A 218 19.10 13.41 -9.45
N ASP A 219 19.25 13.62 -10.75
CA ASP A 219 20.04 14.66 -11.37
C ASP A 219 19.44 16.06 -11.21
N GLU A 220 18.21 16.22 -10.71
CA GLU A 220 17.62 17.54 -10.46
C GLU A 220 17.51 17.87 -8.96
N ILE A 221 17.26 16.87 -8.11
CA ILE A 221 16.80 17.07 -6.73
C ILE A 221 17.87 16.86 -5.66
N LEU A 222 18.99 16.20 -6.00
CA LEU A 222 20.08 15.86 -5.10
C LEU A 222 21.41 15.78 -5.88
N GLN A 223 21.78 16.82 -6.64
CA GLN A 223 23.08 16.85 -7.30
C GLN A 223 24.21 17.00 -6.26
N PRO A 224 25.21 16.08 -6.24
CA PRO A 224 26.44 16.34 -5.50
C PRO A 224 27.21 17.52 -6.13
#